data_AF-A0A0Q9TR61-F1
#
_entry.id   AF-A0A0Q9TR61-F1
#
_cell.length_a   1.000
_cell.length_b   1.000
_cell.length_c   1.000
_cell.angle_alpha   90.00
_cell.angle_beta   90.00
_cell.angle_gamma   90.00
#
_symmetry.space_group_name_H-M   'P 1'
#
loop_
_entity.id
_entity.type
_entity.pdbx_description
1 polymer ?
#
loop_
_entity_poly.entity_id
_entity_poly.type
_entity_poly.pdbx_seq_one_letter_code
_entity_poly.pdbx_strand_id
1 'polypeptide(L)'
;MFSRELRDAVARGEITVTIRRWDRPQVKVGGRYRTAGVVIELDSMEVVPFSAVTDEDVRASGESDLEALRDRAAHSGPIHDDTLVYRIEFHVV
;
A
#
# COMPACT_ATOMS: atom_id res chain seq x y z
N MET A 1 -2.59 -8.39 2.69
CA MET A 1 -4.05 -8.16 2.84
C MET A 1 -4.25 -6.84 3.57
N PHE A 2 -5.30 -6.08 3.26
CA PHE A 2 -5.63 -4.86 4.01
C PHE A 2 -6.17 -5.19 5.41
N SER A 3 -5.79 -4.35 6.39
CA SER A 3 -6.31 -4.37 7.75
C SER A 3 -7.83 -4.15 7.73
N ARG A 4 -8.54 -4.59 8.78
CA ARG A 4 -10.01 -4.59 8.76
C ARG A 4 -10.56 -3.18 8.62
N GLU A 5 -9.96 -2.19 9.28
CA GLU A 5 -10.39 -0.80 9.24
C GLU A 5 -10.27 -0.14 7.86
N LEU A 6 -9.34 -0.59 6.99
CA LEU A 6 -9.15 -0.01 5.66
C LEU A 6 -10.01 -0.66 4.57
N ARG A 7 -10.62 -1.82 4.84
CA ARG A 7 -11.32 -2.60 3.80
C ARG A 7 -12.48 -1.85 3.19
N ASP A 8 -13.28 -1.17 4.00
CA ASP A 8 -14.45 -0.46 3.49
C ASP A 8 -14.04 0.72 2.60
N ALA A 9 -12.97 1.44 2.95
CA ALA A 9 -12.43 2.53 2.13
C ALA A 9 -11.77 2.01 0.84
N VAL A 10 -11.05 0.88 0.88
CA VAL A 10 -10.55 0.19 -0.32
C VAL A 10 -11.72 -0.23 -1.22
N ALA A 11 -12.79 -0.82 -0.65
CA ALA A 11 -13.94 -1.27 -1.41
C ALA A 11 -14.70 -0.11 -2.09
N ARG A 12 -14.68 1.08 -1.47
CA ARG A 12 -15.21 2.33 -2.05
C ARG A 12 -14.27 3.00 -3.06
N GLY A 13 -13.04 2.51 -3.24
CA GLY A 13 -12.04 3.11 -4.12
C GLY A 13 -11.42 4.40 -3.57
N GLU A 14 -11.58 4.68 -2.26
CA GLU A 14 -11.00 5.85 -1.60
C GLU A 14 -9.50 5.66 -1.31
N ILE A 15 -9.10 4.41 -1.08
CA ILE A 15 -7.69 4.02 -0.93
C ILE A 15 -7.23 3.44 -2.27
N THR A 16 -6.19 4.06 -2.84
CA THR A 16 -5.64 3.73 -4.15
C THR A 16 -4.14 3.47 -4.12
N VAL A 17 -3.48 3.77 -3.00
CA VAL A 17 -2.06 3.48 -2.78
C VAL A 17 -1.89 2.49 -1.66
N THR A 18 -0.93 1.58 -1.78
CA THR A 18 -0.52 0.73 -0.68
C THR A 18 1.00 0.59 -0.60
N ILE A 19 1.54 0.83 0.60
CA ILE A 19 2.95 0.62 0.90
C ILE A 19 3.15 -0.75 1.53
N ARG A 20 4.14 -1.50 1.03
CA ARG A 20 4.42 -2.88 1.46
C ARG A 20 5.91 -3.11 1.63
N ARG A 21 6.30 -3.64 2.78
CA ARG A 21 7.66 -4.16 3.00
C ARG A 21 7.66 -5.65 2.68
N TRP A 22 8.23 -6.03 1.55
CA TRP A 22 8.40 -7.43 1.12
C TRP A 22 9.84 -7.71 0.73
N ASP A 23 10.30 -8.95 0.94
CA ASP A 23 11.62 -9.39 0.44
C ASP A 23 11.63 -9.57 -1.09
N ARG A 24 10.46 -9.85 -1.68
CA ARG A 24 10.25 -10.03 -3.12
C ARG A 24 8.85 -9.59 -3.54
N PRO A 25 8.63 -9.22 -4.82
CA PRO A 25 7.30 -8.87 -5.30
C PRO A 25 6.31 -10.02 -5.11
N GLN A 26 5.13 -9.72 -4.55
CA GLN A 26 4.06 -10.71 -4.33
C GLN A 26 2.91 -10.57 -5.35
N VAL A 27 2.96 -9.53 -6.18
CA VAL A 27 1.92 -9.10 -7.12
C VAL A 27 2.59 -8.53 -8.38
N LYS A 28 1.81 -8.35 -9.44
CA LYS A 28 2.28 -7.78 -10.71
C LYS A 28 1.35 -6.67 -11.19
N VAL A 29 1.93 -5.69 -11.89
CA VAL A 29 1.18 -4.65 -12.61
C VAL A 29 0.25 -5.30 -13.64
N GLY A 30 -0.97 -4.77 -13.77
CA GLY A 30 -2.08 -5.36 -14.54
C GLY A 30 -2.67 -6.63 -13.94
N GLY A 31 -2.20 -7.07 -12.76
CA GLY A 31 -2.74 -8.21 -12.05
C GLY A 31 -4.04 -7.84 -11.32
N ARG A 32 -5.04 -8.73 -11.38
CA ARG A 32 -6.30 -8.60 -10.65
C ARG A 32 -6.34 -9.47 -9.41
N TYR A 33 -6.72 -8.90 -8.27
CA TYR A 33 -6.69 -9.56 -6.97
C TYR A 33 -7.96 -9.30 -6.18
N ARG A 34 -8.51 -10.35 -5.55
CA ARG A 34 -9.65 -10.20 -4.64
C ARG A 34 -9.17 -9.71 -3.28
N THR A 35 -9.72 -8.60 -2.80
CA THR A 35 -9.45 -8.08 -1.47
C THR A 35 -10.60 -7.20 -1.00
N ALA A 36 -10.79 -7.06 0.31
CA ALA A 36 -11.84 -6.20 0.86
C ALA A 36 -13.27 -6.42 0.31
N GLY A 37 -13.58 -7.63 -0.19
CA GLY A 37 -14.88 -7.92 -0.81
C GLY A 37 -15.02 -7.45 -2.27
N VAL A 38 -13.99 -6.83 -2.84
CA VAL A 38 -13.94 -6.34 -4.22
C VAL A 38 -12.78 -6.96 -5.00
N VAL A 39 -12.70 -6.67 -6.30
CA VAL A 39 -11.52 -6.95 -7.12
C VAL A 39 -10.77 -5.63 -7.32
N ILE A 40 -9.45 -5.66 -7.15
CA ILE A 40 -8.58 -4.55 -7.53
C ILE A 40 -7.67 -4.95 -8.67
N GLU A 41 -7.30 -4.00 -9.52
CA GLU A 41 -6.26 -4.12 -10.53
C GLU A 41 -5.08 -3.22 -10.16
N LEU A 42 -3.86 -3.74 -10.30
CA LEU A 42 -2.65 -2.97 -10.01
C LEU A 42 -2.24 -2.11 -11.20
N ASP A 43 -2.06 -0.82 -10.94
CA ASP A 43 -1.71 0.18 -11.95
C ASP A 43 -0.20 0.37 -12.06
N SER A 44 0.48 0.46 -10.93
CA SER A 44 1.93 0.66 -10.87
C SER A 44 2.55 0.00 -9.63
N MET A 45 3.84 -0.30 -9.70
CA MET A 45 4.60 -0.83 -8.57
C MET A 45 6.05 -0.38 -8.67
N GLU A 46 6.50 0.39 -7.69
CA GLU A 46 7.85 0.95 -7.60
C GLU A 46 8.51 0.53 -6.30
N VAL A 47 9.85 0.39 -6.32
CA VAL A 47 10.64 0.15 -5.11
C VAL A 47 11.34 1.45 -4.76
N VAL A 48 10.99 2.02 -3.60
CA VAL A 48 11.49 3.32 -3.14
C VAL A 48 11.97 3.21 -1.69
N PRO A 49 12.94 4.04 -1.26
CA PRO A 49 13.22 4.19 0.17
C PRO A 49 12.02 4.80 0.87
N PHE A 50 11.76 4.42 2.13
CA PHE A 50 10.60 4.93 2.88
C PHE A 50 10.61 6.46 3.02
N SER A 51 11.79 7.08 3.08
CA SER A 51 11.97 8.54 3.05
C SER A 51 11.42 9.24 1.80
N ALA A 52 11.17 8.51 0.71
CA ALA A 52 10.57 9.06 -0.51
C ALA A 52 9.04 9.00 -0.49
N VAL A 53 8.42 8.36 0.51
CA VAL A 53 6.96 8.34 0.67
C VAL A 53 6.46 9.74 0.97
N THR A 54 5.49 10.19 0.19
CA THR A 54 4.97 11.56 0.25
C THR A 54 3.72 11.66 1.12
N ASP A 55 3.35 12.89 1.51
CA ASP A 55 2.06 13.15 2.16
C ASP A 55 0.86 12.77 1.28
N GLU A 56 1.03 12.79 -0.05
CA GLU A 56 0.01 12.32 -0.98
C GLU A 56 -0.17 10.80 -0.90
N ASP A 57 0.92 10.05 -0.76
CA ASP A 57 0.88 8.60 -0.56
C ASP A 57 0.22 8.23 0.76
N VAL A 58 0.55 8.95 1.83
CA VAL A 58 -0.12 8.81 3.14
C VAL A 58 -1.62 9.05 2.96
N ARG A 59 -1.97 10.18 2.32
CA ARG A 59 -3.28 10.54 1.75
C ARG A 59 -4.04 9.34 1.18
N ALA A 60 -3.50 8.83 0.09
CA ALA A 60 -4.09 7.81 -0.76
C ALA A 60 -4.05 6.39 -0.16
N SER A 61 -3.25 6.18 0.88
CA SER A 61 -3.20 4.91 1.62
C SER A 61 -4.25 4.82 2.74
N GLY A 62 -4.90 5.94 3.09
CA GLY A 62 -5.89 6.02 4.15
C GLY A 62 -5.30 6.15 5.56
N GLU A 63 -4.01 6.46 5.68
CA GLU A 63 -3.36 6.69 6.98
C GLU A 63 -3.45 8.16 7.40
N SER A 64 -3.36 8.40 8.71
CA SER A 64 -3.37 9.76 9.27
C SER A 64 -2.08 10.52 9.01
N ASP A 65 -0.96 9.81 9.06
CA ASP A 65 0.38 10.37 9.03
C ASP A 65 1.42 9.30 8.61
N LEU A 66 2.65 9.74 8.41
CA LEU A 66 3.76 8.91 7.94
C LEU A 66 4.16 7.84 8.98
N GLU A 67 3.98 8.08 10.27
CA GLU A 67 4.35 7.13 11.33
C GLU A 67 3.34 5.99 11.43
N ALA A 68 2.04 6.30 11.37
CA ALA A 68 0.97 5.31 11.25
C ALA A 68 1.18 4.40 10.02
N LEU A 69 1.56 4.99 8.88
CA LEU A 69 1.89 4.23 7.67
C LEU A 69 3.13 3.34 7.86
N ARG A 70 4.18 3.85 8.52
CA ARG A 70 5.40 3.09 8.84
C ARG A 70 5.07 1.86 9.67
N ASP A 71 4.33 2.03 10.77
CA ASP A 71 3.95 0.96 11.67
C ASP A 71 3.12 -0.11 10.95
N ARG A 72 2.18 0.32 10.10
CA ARG A 72 1.37 -0.60 9.31
C ARG A 72 2.17 -1.38 8.28
N ALA A 73 3.10 -0.73 7.60
CA ALA A 73 3.92 -1.36 6.57
C ALA A 73 5.00 -2.29 7.16
N ALA A 74 5.36 -2.13 8.44
CA ALA A 74 6.39 -2.90 9.15
C ALA A 74 6.01 -4.36 9.50
N HIS A 75 5.02 -4.94 8.82
CA HIS A 75 4.53 -6.30 9.06
C HIS A 75 5.56 -7.42 8.82
N SER A 76 6.67 -7.11 8.14
CA SER A 76 7.78 -8.04 7.87
C SER A 76 9.07 -7.69 8.62
N GLY A 77 9.04 -6.65 9.46
CA GLY A 77 10.18 -6.11 10.19
C GLY A 77 10.22 -4.59 10.20
N PRO A 78 11.11 -3.97 11.00
CA PRO A 78 11.19 -2.52 11.14
C PRO A 78 11.42 -1.80 9.80
N ILE A 79 10.90 -0.58 9.72
CA ILE A 79 11.10 0.35 8.60
C ILE A 79 11.84 1.58 9.11
N HIS A 80 13.03 1.78 8.57
CA HIS A 80 13.81 3.01 8.68
C HIS A 80 13.68 3.81 7.39
N ASP A 81 14.18 5.04 7.38
CA ASP A 81 14.03 5.97 6.25
C ASP A 81 14.68 5.49 4.95
N ASP A 82 15.72 4.68 5.06
CA ASP A 82 16.43 4.03 3.95
C ASP A 82 15.85 2.66 3.59
N THR A 83 14.87 2.16 4.36
CA THR A 83 14.28 0.84 4.11
C THR A 83 13.49 0.87 2.80
N LEU A 84 13.83 -0.04 1.89
CA LEU A 84 13.12 -0.19 0.63
C LEU A 84 11.73 -0.78 0.85
N VAL A 85 10.74 -0.12 0.26
CA VAL A 85 9.34 -0.52 0.28
C VAL A 85 8.77 -0.52 -1.14
N TYR A 86 7.76 -1.35 -1.36
CA TYR A 86 6.97 -1.31 -2.58
C TYR A 86 5.87 -0.27 -2.41
N ARG A 87 5.89 0.77 -3.25
CA ARG A 87 4.78 1.69 -3.46
C ARG A 87 3.94 1.15 -4.60
N ILE A 88 2.69 0.82 -4.32
CA ILE A 88 1.80 0.14 -5.27
C ILE A 88 0.54 0.98 -5.44
N GLU A 89 0.24 1.36 -6.68
CA GLU A 89 -1.04 1.98 -7.04
C GLU A 89 -2.00 0.93 -7.59
N PHE A 90 -3.29 1.10 -7.30
CA PHE A 90 -4.35 0.22 -7.74
C PHE A 90 -5.70 0.94 -7.77
N HIS A 91 -6.65 0.35 -8.49
CA HIS A 91 -8.05 0.77 -8.49
C HIS A 91 -8.99 -0.43 -8.34
N VAL A 92 -10.22 -0.15 -7.91
CA VAL A 92 -11.31 -1.15 -7.85
C VAL A 92 -11.90 -1.36 -9.24
N VAL A 93 -12.20 -2.62 -9.58
CA VAL A 93 -12.80 -3.07 -10.85
C VAL A 93 -14.26 -3.45 -10.66
#